data_AF-A0A4Y2W6R6-F1
#
_entry.id   AF-A0A4Y2W6R6-F1
#
_cell.length_a   1.000
_cell.length_b   1.000
_cell.length_c   1.000
_cell.angle_alpha   90.00
_cell.angle_beta   90.00
_cell.angle_gamma   90.00
#
_symmetry.space_group_name_H-M   'P 1'
#
loop_
_entity.id
_entity.type
_entity.pdbx_description
1 polymer ?
#
loop_
_entity_poly.entity_id
_entity_poly.type
_entity_poly.pdbx_seq_one_letter_code
_entity_poly.pdbx_strand_id
1 'polypeptide(L)'
;DNQASVQAAANPRRRNATSKEICKSLIPNKHIHISWIKAHVGYDGNEEADRLAKEATESDRDPLSVKASISFLKSIFKIKIIEDSQSDWGNEDTGRSTFNILPRVSIQPGYWKREEILFFTGHDPFHSYLKRFNFATTANCPCRNTNGTPLDYATECILTAFLHTTKPAQQHELIFPQRRFQQRFPT
;
A
#
# COMPACT_ATOMS: atom_id res chain seq x y z
N ASP A 1 -34.49 11.09 2.63
CA ASP A 1 -33.97 9.77 3.08
C ASP A 1 -32.45 9.69 3.41
N ASN A 2 -31.60 10.65 3.07
CA ASN A 2 -30.14 10.55 3.34
C ASN A 2 -29.75 10.96 4.79
N GLN A 3 -29.57 9.97 5.67
CA GLN A 3 -29.22 10.19 7.08
C GLN A 3 -27.90 10.93 7.27
N ALA A 4 -26.89 10.61 6.44
CA ALA A 4 -25.57 11.23 6.53
C ALA A 4 -25.62 12.73 6.23
N SER A 5 -26.45 13.14 5.25
CA SER A 5 -26.66 14.55 4.90
C SER A 5 -27.33 15.34 6.02
N VAL A 6 -28.34 14.77 6.69
CA VAL A 6 -29.00 15.40 7.85
C VAL A 6 -27.99 15.61 8.99
N GLN A 7 -27.18 14.59 9.30
CA GLN A 7 -26.13 14.71 10.32
C GLN A 7 -25.04 15.70 9.94
N ALA A 8 -24.70 15.81 8.65
CA ALA A 8 -23.71 16.77 8.17
C ALA A 8 -24.23 18.22 8.25
N ALA A 9 -25.51 18.45 7.94
CA ALA A 9 -26.16 19.76 8.02
C ALA A 9 -26.44 20.21 9.46
N ALA A 10 -26.54 19.29 10.42
CA ALA A 10 -26.68 19.62 11.83
C ALA A 10 -25.33 19.99 12.50
N ASN A 11 -24.19 19.73 11.84
CA ASN A 11 -22.87 19.90 12.43
C ASN A 11 -22.08 21.07 11.78
N PRO A 12 -22.07 22.26 12.40
CA PRO A 12 -21.37 23.44 11.86
C PRO A 12 -19.83 23.30 11.85
N ARG A 13 -19.27 22.25 12.49
CA ARG A 13 -17.83 22.00 12.56
C ARG A 13 -17.30 21.14 11.41
N ARG A 14 -18.15 20.62 10.51
CA ARG A 14 -17.73 19.80 9.36
C ARG A 14 -16.85 20.60 8.40
N ARG A 15 -15.86 19.94 7.78
CA ARG A 15 -14.93 20.56 6.81
C ARG A 15 -15.51 20.70 5.39
N ASN A 16 -16.58 19.98 5.07
CA ASN A 16 -17.21 20.01 3.74
C ASN A 16 -17.83 21.40 3.45
N ALA A 17 -17.49 21.99 2.30
CA ALA A 17 -17.97 23.32 1.90
C ALA A 17 -19.49 23.37 1.73
N THR A 18 -20.08 22.42 1.01
CA THR A 18 -21.54 22.30 0.81
C THR A 18 -22.27 22.15 2.14
N SER A 19 -21.76 21.32 3.06
CA SER A 19 -22.39 21.17 4.38
C SER A 19 -22.33 22.46 5.20
N LYS A 20 -21.25 23.25 5.08
CA LYS A 20 -21.15 24.56 5.74
C LYS A 20 -22.13 25.58 5.16
N GLU A 21 -22.31 25.60 3.84
CA GLU A 21 -23.29 26.47 3.19
C GLU A 21 -24.71 26.15 3.63
N ILE A 22 -25.06 24.86 3.64
CA ILE A 22 -26.37 24.39 4.14
C ILE A 22 -26.55 24.79 5.62
N CYS A 23 -25.55 24.54 6.49
CA CYS A 23 -25.61 24.96 7.88
C CYS A 23 -25.86 26.47 8.02
N LYS A 24 -25.11 27.29 7.28
CA LYS A 24 -25.25 28.77 7.31
C LYS A 24 -26.63 29.23 6.89
N SER A 25 -27.26 28.59 5.91
CA SER A 25 -28.62 28.91 5.47
C SER A 25 -29.69 28.46 6.47
N LEU A 26 -29.44 27.41 7.25
CA LEU A 26 -30.38 26.88 8.24
C LEU A 26 -30.35 27.61 9.58
N ILE A 27 -29.19 28.08 10.03
CA ILE A 27 -29.03 28.76 11.34
C ILE A 27 -29.98 29.97 11.54
N PRO A 28 -30.21 30.85 10.55
CA PRO A 28 -31.15 31.96 10.68
C PRO A 28 -32.62 31.54 10.74
N ASN A 29 -32.96 30.37 10.19
CA ASN A 29 -34.34 29.93 9.95
C ASN A 29 -34.84 28.98 11.05
N LYS A 30 -35.23 29.54 12.20
CA LYS A 30 -35.68 28.77 13.38
C LYS A 30 -36.97 27.95 13.19
N HIS A 31 -37.74 28.22 12.13
CA HIS A 31 -39.00 27.53 11.84
C HIS A 31 -38.87 26.31 10.92
N ILE A 32 -37.65 25.99 10.47
CA ILE A 32 -37.41 24.84 9.60
C ILE A 32 -37.01 23.64 10.46
N HIS A 33 -37.82 22.59 10.42
CA HIS A 33 -37.52 21.31 11.05
C HIS A 33 -37.04 20.31 10.00
N ILE A 34 -35.85 19.76 10.21
CA ILE A 34 -35.28 18.73 9.34
C ILE A 34 -35.24 17.43 10.13
N SER A 35 -35.97 16.43 9.64
CA SER A 35 -35.97 15.07 10.18
C SER A 35 -35.60 14.07 9.09
N TRP A 36 -34.93 13.00 9.50
CA TRP A 36 -34.67 11.86 8.62
C TRP A 36 -35.86 10.90 8.64
N ILE A 37 -36.27 10.46 7.46
CA ILE A 37 -37.23 9.37 7.26
C ILE A 37 -36.56 8.29 6.40
N LYS A 38 -36.94 7.03 6.63
CA LYS A 38 -36.40 5.88 5.91
C LYS A 38 -36.92 5.85 4.47
N ALA A 39 -36.04 5.53 3.52
CA ALA A 39 -36.40 5.32 2.12
C ALA A 39 -37.11 3.96 1.91
N HIS A 40 -37.92 3.87 0.84
CA HIS A 40 -38.56 2.65 0.36
C HIS A 40 -39.45 1.91 1.37
N VAL A 41 -40.29 2.67 2.10
CA VAL A 41 -41.21 2.12 3.11
C VAL A 41 -42.67 2.55 2.90
N GLY A 42 -43.03 3.09 1.72
CA GLY A 42 -44.40 3.47 1.39
C GLY A 42 -44.79 4.90 1.77
N TYR A 43 -43.83 5.80 1.99
CA TYR A 43 -44.15 7.23 2.23
C TYR A 43 -44.27 7.96 0.89
N ASP A 44 -45.49 8.23 0.44
CA ASP A 44 -45.80 8.82 -0.88
C ASP A 44 -44.88 10.00 -1.26
N GLY A 45 -44.70 10.97 -0.36
CA GLY A 45 -43.86 12.14 -0.63
C GLY A 45 -42.36 11.84 -0.75
N ASN A 46 -41.83 10.86 -0.01
CA ASN A 46 -40.43 10.45 -0.12
C ASN A 46 -40.23 9.59 -1.38
N GLU A 47 -41.17 8.72 -1.70
CA GLU A 47 -41.11 7.88 -2.88
C GLU A 47 -41.20 8.68 -4.17
N GLU A 48 -42.08 9.69 -4.21
CA GLU A 48 -42.15 10.60 -5.35
C GLU A 48 -40.87 11.44 -5.48
N ALA A 49 -40.29 11.90 -4.37
CA ALA A 49 -39.00 12.59 -4.39
C ALA A 49 -37.85 11.70 -4.91
N ASP A 50 -37.78 10.45 -4.47
CA ASP A 50 -36.79 9.47 -4.95
C ASP A 50 -37.00 9.14 -6.44
N ARG A 51 -38.26 8.97 -6.86
CA ARG A 51 -38.63 8.74 -8.27
C ARG A 51 -38.17 9.89 -9.16
N LEU A 52 -38.47 11.14 -8.75
CA LEU A 52 -38.07 12.35 -9.47
C LEU A 52 -36.54 12.53 -9.48
N ALA A 53 -35.85 12.24 -8.38
CA ALA A 53 -34.40 12.30 -8.33
C ALA A 53 -33.75 11.29 -9.29
N LYS A 54 -34.30 10.06 -9.36
CA LYS A 54 -33.85 9.02 -10.29
C LYS A 54 -34.10 9.42 -11.75
N GLU A 55 -35.29 9.89 -12.07
CA GLU A 55 -35.63 10.40 -13.41
C GLU A 55 -34.71 11.55 -13.82
N ALA A 56 -34.36 12.44 -12.88
CA ALA A 56 -33.42 13.53 -13.14
C ALA A 56 -31.98 13.05 -13.40
N THR A 57 -31.55 11.91 -12.82
CA THR A 57 -30.24 11.29 -13.13
C THR A 57 -30.22 10.53 -14.45
N GLU A 58 -31.37 10.07 -14.92
CA GLU A 58 -31.54 9.34 -16.19
C GLU A 58 -31.87 10.28 -17.38
N SER A 59 -32.29 11.50 -17.08
CA SER A 59 -32.52 12.57 -18.07
C SER A 59 -31.20 12.99 -18.72
N ASP A 60 -31.22 13.12 -20.05
CA ASP A 60 -30.10 13.54 -20.91
C ASP A 60 -29.73 15.03 -20.77
N ARG A 61 -29.97 15.62 -19.59
CA ARG A 61 -29.46 16.95 -19.25
C ARG A 61 -27.95 16.83 -19.08
N ASP A 62 -27.20 17.70 -19.75
CA ASP A 62 -25.75 17.82 -19.63
C ASP A 62 -25.35 17.63 -18.16
N PRO A 63 -24.68 16.51 -17.81
CA PRO A 63 -24.29 16.27 -16.44
C PRO A 63 -23.46 17.48 -16.01
N LEU A 64 -23.90 18.17 -14.96
CA LEU A 64 -23.03 19.13 -14.27
C LEU A 64 -21.71 18.41 -14.09
N SER A 65 -20.64 18.91 -14.73
CA SER A 65 -19.34 18.26 -14.73
C SER A 65 -18.81 18.27 -13.29
N VAL A 66 -19.19 17.25 -12.52
CA VAL A 66 -18.69 17.04 -11.17
C VAL A 66 -17.26 16.58 -11.37
N LYS A 67 -16.33 17.54 -11.28
CA LYS A 67 -14.90 17.25 -11.32
C LYS A 67 -14.62 16.17 -10.29
N ALA A 68 -14.05 15.05 -10.76
CA ALA A 68 -13.63 13.96 -9.90
C ALA A 68 -12.83 14.51 -8.71
N SER A 69 -13.18 14.09 -7.50
CA SER A 69 -12.46 14.55 -6.31
C SER A 69 -10.97 14.17 -6.44
N ILE A 70 -10.08 15.04 -5.98
CA ILE A 70 -8.63 14.79 -6.01
C ILE A 70 -8.29 13.47 -5.29
N SER A 71 -9.02 13.11 -4.22
CA SER A 71 -8.88 11.84 -3.52
C SER A 71 -9.22 10.63 -4.40
N PHE A 72 -10.27 10.73 -5.23
CA PHE A 72 -10.65 9.68 -6.17
C PHE A 72 -9.57 9.48 -7.24
N LEU A 73 -9.10 10.57 -7.84
CA LEU A 73 -8.01 10.52 -8.82
C LEU A 73 -6.73 9.93 -8.21
N LYS A 74 -6.34 10.38 -7.00
CA LYS A 74 -5.20 9.81 -6.27
C LYS A 74 -5.36 8.31 -6.01
N SER A 75 -6.57 7.85 -5.69
CA SER A 75 -6.84 6.42 -5.50
C SER A 75 -6.62 5.63 -6.78
N ILE A 76 -7.10 6.13 -7.92
CA ILE A 76 -6.90 5.49 -9.23
C ILE A 76 -5.42 5.42 -9.58
N PHE A 77 -4.69 6.54 -9.46
CA PHE A 77 -3.25 6.56 -9.76
C PHE A 77 -2.48 5.60 -8.87
N LYS A 78 -2.82 5.53 -7.59
CA LYS A 78 -2.17 4.64 -6.62
C LYS A 78 -2.34 3.17 -7.00
N ILE A 79 -3.55 2.77 -7.42
CA ILE A 79 -3.82 1.40 -7.89
C ILE A 79 -2.96 1.11 -9.12
N LYS A 80 -3.01 1.99 -10.12
CA LYS A 80 -2.29 1.82 -11.38
C LYS A 80 -0.76 1.74 -11.19
N ILE A 81 -0.20 2.61 -10.34
CA ILE A 81 1.24 2.58 -10.02
C ILE A 81 1.63 1.24 -9.41
N ILE A 82 0.82 0.69 -8.50
CA ILE A 82 1.12 -0.62 -7.88
C ILE A 82 1.02 -1.73 -8.91
N GLU A 83 0.00 -1.74 -9.76
CA GLU A 83 -0.19 -2.75 -10.80
C GLU A 83 0.96 -2.75 -11.81
N ASP A 84 1.31 -1.58 -12.35
CA ASP A 84 2.40 -1.41 -13.31
C ASP A 84 3.73 -1.83 -12.66
N SER A 85 4.02 -1.34 -11.44
CA SER A 85 5.25 -1.70 -10.72
C SER A 85 5.32 -3.18 -10.39
N GLN A 86 4.20 -3.82 -10.06
CA GLN A 86 4.15 -5.25 -9.75
C GLN A 86 4.36 -6.11 -11.01
N SER A 87 3.84 -5.66 -12.15
CA SER A 87 4.09 -6.28 -13.46
C SER A 87 5.58 -6.22 -13.79
N ASP A 88 6.19 -5.04 -13.71
CA ASP A 88 7.62 -4.86 -13.96
C ASP A 88 8.46 -5.72 -13.00
N TRP A 89 8.13 -5.70 -11.71
CA TRP A 89 8.81 -6.50 -10.69
C TRP A 89 8.69 -8.01 -10.93
N GLY A 90 7.56 -8.48 -11.46
CA GLY A 90 7.35 -9.87 -11.83
C GLY A 90 8.14 -10.28 -13.07
N ASN A 91 8.28 -9.39 -14.05
CA ASN A 91 8.78 -9.72 -15.39
C ASN A 91 10.28 -9.44 -15.60
N GLU A 92 10.90 -8.54 -14.83
CA GLU A 92 12.31 -8.16 -15.02
C GLU A 92 13.32 -9.12 -14.37
N ASP A 93 14.37 -9.51 -15.10
CA ASP A 93 15.44 -10.40 -14.58
C ASP A 93 16.42 -9.74 -13.59
N THR A 94 16.35 -8.42 -13.42
CA THR A 94 17.23 -7.70 -12.49
C THR A 94 16.66 -7.74 -11.07
N GLY A 95 17.53 -7.89 -10.05
CA GLY A 95 17.09 -7.82 -8.65
C GLY A 95 16.32 -9.05 -8.16
N ARG A 96 16.40 -10.19 -8.86
CA ARG A 96 15.69 -11.44 -8.51
C ARG A 96 15.96 -11.96 -7.10
N SER A 97 17.16 -11.73 -6.57
CA SER A 97 17.47 -12.03 -5.16
C SER A 97 16.55 -11.25 -4.22
N THR A 98 16.28 -9.97 -4.49
CA THR A 98 15.35 -9.14 -3.71
C THR A 98 13.89 -9.53 -3.96
N PHE A 99 13.52 -9.85 -5.20
CA PHE A 99 12.18 -10.34 -5.56
C PHE A 99 11.77 -11.59 -4.77
N ASN A 100 12.69 -12.55 -4.61
CA ASN A 100 12.43 -13.78 -3.85
C ASN A 100 12.11 -13.50 -2.36
N ILE A 101 12.53 -12.36 -1.84
CA ILE A 101 12.30 -11.97 -0.44
C ILE A 101 11.04 -11.10 -0.34
N LEU A 102 10.92 -10.13 -1.24
CA LEU A 102 9.83 -9.16 -1.32
C LEU A 102 9.12 -9.29 -2.68
N PRO A 103 8.31 -10.32 -2.90
CA PRO A 103 7.68 -10.56 -4.20
C PRO A 103 6.54 -9.58 -4.51
N ARG A 104 6.04 -8.87 -3.49
CA ARG A 104 4.94 -7.92 -3.62
C ARG A 104 5.41 -6.49 -3.45
N VAL A 105 5.07 -5.64 -4.41
CA VAL A 105 5.27 -4.20 -4.33
C VAL A 105 4.30 -3.62 -3.31
N SER A 106 4.80 -2.75 -2.45
CA SER A 106 4.01 -2.01 -1.48
C SER A 106 4.53 -0.57 -1.40
N ILE A 107 3.59 0.36 -1.33
CA ILE A 107 3.84 1.77 -1.04
C ILE A 107 4.02 2.05 0.46
N GLN A 108 3.64 1.10 1.31
CA GLN A 108 3.85 1.26 2.74
C GLN A 108 5.29 0.85 3.03
N PRO A 109 6.08 1.72 3.69
CA PRO A 109 7.43 1.36 4.07
C PRO A 109 7.37 0.14 4.99
N GLY A 110 8.10 -0.91 4.64
CA GLY A 110 8.26 -2.06 5.53
C GLY A 110 9.08 -1.69 6.76
N TYR A 111 8.85 -2.38 7.88
CA TYR A 111 9.66 -2.25 9.10
C TYR A 111 10.99 -3.04 8.98
N TRP A 112 11.88 -2.59 8.10
CA TRP A 112 13.17 -3.21 7.87
C TRP A 112 14.26 -2.34 8.47
N LYS A 113 15.16 -2.94 9.25
CA LYS A 113 16.36 -2.23 9.68
C LYS A 113 17.32 -2.09 8.51
N ARG A 114 18.14 -1.04 8.53
CA ARG A 114 19.13 -0.77 7.47
C ARG A 114 20.05 -1.97 7.26
N GLU A 115 20.47 -2.62 8.35
CA GLU A 115 21.37 -3.77 8.33
C GLU A 115 20.71 -4.97 7.63
N GLU A 116 19.42 -5.20 7.85
CA GLU A 116 18.67 -6.26 7.18
C GLU A 116 18.61 -5.98 5.68
N ILE A 117 18.27 -4.74 5.28
CA ILE A 117 18.22 -4.36 3.86
C ILE A 117 19.58 -4.62 3.19
N LEU A 118 20.68 -4.16 3.79
CA LEU A 118 22.04 -4.34 3.23
C LEU A 118 22.44 -5.82 3.16
N PHE A 119 22.13 -6.59 4.20
CA PHE A 119 22.42 -8.02 4.24
C PHE A 119 21.69 -8.76 3.11
N PHE A 120 20.38 -8.55 2.98
CA PHE A 120 19.53 -9.33 2.07
C PHE A 120 19.64 -8.92 0.61
N THR A 121 19.94 -7.65 0.36
CA THR A 121 20.27 -7.17 -0.99
C THR A 121 21.72 -7.49 -1.39
N GLY A 122 22.52 -7.99 -0.44
CA GLY A 122 23.94 -8.26 -0.66
C GLY A 122 24.78 -7.00 -0.86
N HIS A 123 24.31 -5.84 -0.38
CA HIS A 123 24.99 -4.55 -0.47
C HIS A 123 25.94 -4.26 0.71
N ASP A 124 26.03 -5.16 1.69
CA ASP A 124 27.05 -5.13 2.75
C ASP A 124 28.46 -5.44 2.17
N PRO A 125 29.58 -5.32 2.93
CA PRO A 125 30.94 -5.55 2.44
C PRO A 125 31.26 -7.05 2.26
N PHE A 126 30.34 -7.76 1.64
CA PHE A 126 30.50 -9.12 1.16
C PHE A 126 31.50 -9.15 0.01
N HIS A 127 32.43 -10.09 0.01
CA HIS A 127 33.44 -10.18 -1.05
C HIS A 127 32.83 -10.44 -2.43
N SER A 128 31.69 -11.14 -2.50
CA SER A 128 30.95 -11.30 -3.75
C SER A 128 30.43 -9.97 -4.30
N TYR A 129 29.99 -9.06 -3.42
CA TYR A 129 29.56 -7.71 -3.79
C TYR A 129 30.74 -6.84 -4.21
N LEU A 130 31.80 -6.82 -3.40
CA LEU A 130 33.00 -6.03 -3.69
C LEU A 130 33.63 -6.43 -5.03
N LYS A 131 33.66 -7.73 -5.36
CA LYS A 131 34.13 -8.21 -6.67
C LYS A 131 33.25 -7.73 -7.82
N ARG A 132 31.92 -7.79 -7.65
CA ARG A 132 30.96 -7.34 -8.68
C ARG A 132 31.14 -5.86 -9.04
N PHE A 133 31.51 -5.02 -8.07
CA PHE A 133 31.74 -3.59 -8.27
C PHE A 133 33.22 -3.21 -8.43
N ASN A 134 34.10 -4.19 -8.70
CA ASN A 134 35.53 -3.99 -8.92
C ASN A 134 36.31 -3.35 -7.75
N PHE A 135 35.80 -3.47 -6.52
CA PHE A 135 36.51 -3.07 -5.30
C PHE A 135 37.43 -4.17 -4.76
N ALA A 136 37.21 -5.43 -5.15
CA ALA A 136 38.03 -6.57 -4.77
C ALA A 136 38.46 -7.40 -5.98
N THR A 137 39.63 -8.03 -5.89
CA THR A 137 40.18 -8.89 -6.95
C THR A 137 39.53 -10.28 -6.98
N THR A 138 38.99 -10.75 -5.86
CA THR A 138 38.31 -12.05 -5.75
C THR A 138 36.93 -11.90 -5.12
N ALA A 139 36.01 -12.80 -5.47
CA ALA A 139 34.69 -12.89 -4.83
C ALA A 139 34.72 -13.66 -3.50
N ASN A 140 35.89 -14.20 -3.12
CA ASN A 140 35.98 -15.20 -2.09
C ASN A 140 36.11 -14.59 -0.70
N CYS A 141 35.49 -15.22 0.31
CA CYS A 141 35.69 -14.86 1.69
C CYS A 141 37.17 -15.06 2.09
N PRO A 142 37.81 -14.07 2.74
CA PRO A 142 39.16 -14.20 3.30
C PRO A 142 39.29 -15.37 4.28
N CYS A 143 38.17 -15.77 4.87
CA CYS A 143 38.08 -16.83 5.87
C CYS A 143 38.28 -18.24 5.32
N ARG A 144 37.89 -18.53 4.07
CA ARG A 144 37.78 -19.92 3.58
C ARG A 144 37.97 -20.14 2.09
N ASN A 145 38.26 -19.08 1.32
CA ASN A 145 38.36 -19.14 -0.14
C ASN A 145 37.09 -19.68 -0.85
N THR A 146 35.94 -19.72 -0.14
CA THR A 146 34.61 -19.95 -0.70
C THR A 146 34.02 -18.63 -1.18
N ASN A 147 32.98 -18.66 -2.02
CA ASN A 147 32.31 -17.42 -2.43
C ASN A 147 31.90 -16.61 -1.19
N GLY A 148 32.01 -15.29 -1.26
CA GLY A 148 31.78 -14.40 -0.12
C GLY A 148 30.37 -13.84 -0.12
N THR A 149 29.35 -14.69 -0.25
CA THR A 149 27.95 -14.25 -0.34
C THR A 149 27.33 -14.02 1.05
N PRO A 150 26.21 -13.30 1.17
CA PRO A 150 25.51 -13.16 2.46
C PRO A 150 25.20 -14.50 3.13
N LEU A 151 24.84 -15.52 2.34
CA LEU A 151 24.54 -16.85 2.85
C LEU A 151 25.79 -17.54 3.41
N ASP A 152 26.93 -17.43 2.74
CA ASP A 152 28.20 -17.97 3.22
C ASP A 152 28.59 -17.36 4.57
N TYR A 153 28.40 -16.04 4.72
CA TYR A 153 28.59 -15.35 6.00
C TYR A 153 27.57 -15.79 7.08
N ALA A 154 26.33 -16.10 6.72
CA ALA A 154 25.31 -16.52 7.70
C ALA A 154 25.39 -18.00 8.11
N THR A 155 26.20 -18.83 7.45
CA THR A 155 26.14 -20.30 7.63
C THR A 155 27.51 -20.96 7.79
N GLU A 156 28.57 -20.42 7.20
CA GLU A 156 29.86 -21.13 7.04
C GLU A 156 31.10 -20.30 7.42
N CYS A 157 31.01 -18.97 7.48
CA CYS A 157 32.15 -18.08 7.72
C CYS A 157 32.58 -18.03 9.19
N ILE A 158 33.83 -18.42 9.47
CA ILE A 158 34.35 -18.47 10.84
C ILE A 158 34.30 -17.11 11.58
N LEU A 159 34.39 -15.98 10.86
CA LEU A 159 34.33 -14.65 11.45
C LEU A 159 32.94 -14.29 11.97
N THR A 160 31.90 -14.95 11.46
CA THR A 160 30.50 -14.77 11.84
C THR A 160 29.92 -16.03 12.48
N ALA A 161 30.77 -16.94 12.97
CA ALA A 161 30.38 -18.22 13.56
C ALA A 161 29.34 -18.08 14.68
N PHE A 162 29.42 -17.01 15.48
CA PHE A 162 28.49 -16.72 16.56
C PHE A 162 27.08 -16.32 16.08
N LEU A 163 26.93 -15.95 14.80
CA LEU A 163 25.67 -15.58 14.15
C LEU A 163 25.17 -16.68 13.22
N HIS A 164 25.86 -17.81 13.15
CA HIS A 164 25.53 -18.86 12.21
C HIS A 164 24.11 -19.39 12.42
N THR A 165 23.49 -19.65 11.29
CA THR A 165 22.21 -20.35 11.21
C THR A 165 22.39 -21.65 10.47
N THR A 166 21.45 -22.57 10.72
CA THR A 166 21.39 -23.83 9.99
C THR A 166 21.30 -23.54 8.50
N LYS A 167 22.22 -24.11 7.73
CA LYS A 167 22.23 -23.97 6.28
C LYS A 167 20.91 -24.50 5.70
N PRO A 168 20.19 -23.71 4.89
CA PRO A 168 19.00 -24.19 4.21
C PRO A 168 19.35 -25.34 3.25
N ALA A 169 18.41 -26.25 3.03
CA ALA A 169 18.50 -27.19 1.91
C ALA A 169 18.65 -26.41 0.60
N GLN A 170 19.32 -26.98 -0.40
CA GLN A 170 19.64 -26.31 -1.67
C GLN A 170 18.40 -25.71 -2.37
N GLN A 171 17.28 -26.45 -2.34
CA GLN A 171 15.96 -26.01 -2.82
C GLN A 171 15.39 -24.76 -2.10
N HIS A 172 15.90 -24.44 -0.91
CA HIS A 172 15.46 -23.34 -0.06
C HIS A 172 16.49 -22.21 0.06
N GLU A 173 17.66 -22.29 -0.57
CA GLU A 173 18.70 -21.25 -0.46
C GLU A 173 18.19 -19.87 -0.89
N LEU A 174 17.37 -19.82 -1.96
CA LEU A 174 16.78 -18.59 -2.49
C LEU A 174 15.67 -18.00 -1.62
N ILE A 175 14.97 -18.83 -0.85
CA ILE A 175 13.84 -18.44 0.01
C ILE A 175 14.20 -18.43 1.51
N PHE A 176 15.43 -18.81 1.85
CA PHE A 176 15.93 -18.81 3.22
C PHE A 176 15.80 -17.44 3.91
N PRO A 177 16.11 -16.32 3.23
CA PRO A 177 15.77 -15.00 3.76
C PRO A 177 14.28 -14.87 4.10
N GLN A 178 13.41 -15.26 3.17
CA GLN A 178 11.97 -15.11 3.25
C GLN A 178 11.35 -15.87 4.43
N ARG A 179 11.85 -17.07 4.75
CA ARG A 179 11.39 -17.86 5.90
C ARG A 179 11.71 -17.19 7.24
N ARG A 180 12.86 -16.50 7.35
CA ARG A 180 13.17 -15.66 8.52
C ARG A 180 12.25 -14.44 8.61
N PHE A 181 11.80 -13.89 7.48
CA PHE A 181 10.90 -12.73 7.43
C PHE A 181 9.47 -13.04 7.87
N GLN A 182 8.89 -14.13 7.37
CA GLN A 182 7.52 -14.52 7.74
C GLN A 182 7.38 -14.84 9.23
N GLN A 183 8.46 -15.28 9.90
CA GLN A 183 8.45 -15.54 11.34
C GLN A 183 8.50 -14.27 12.21
N ARG A 184 8.90 -13.11 11.65
CA ARG A 184 9.04 -11.85 12.41
C ARG A 184 7.84 -10.93 12.26
N PHE A 185 6.98 -11.16 11.27
CA PHE A 185 5.75 -10.40 11.04
C PHE A 185 4.65 -11.32 10.46
N PRO A 186 3.79 -11.91 11.31
CA PRO A 186 2.57 -12.53 10.82
C PRO A 186 1.65 -11.44 10.27
N THR A 187 1.05 -11.72 9.11
CA THR A 187 -0.03 -10.93 8.49
C THR A 187 -1.20 -10.71 9.42
#